data_AF-A0A1Y4JFX6-F1
#
_entry.id   AF-A0A1Y4JFX6-F1
#
_cell.length_a   1.000
_cell.length_b   1.000
_cell.length_c   1.000
_cell.angle_alpha   90.00
_cell.angle_beta   90.00
_cell.angle_gamma   90.00
#
_symmetry.space_group_name_H-M   'P 1'
#
loop_
_entity.id
_entity.type
_entity.pdbx_description
1 polymer ?
#
loop_
_entity_poly.entity_id
_entity_poly.type
_entity_poly.pdbx_seq_one_letter_code
_entity_poly.pdbx_strand_id
1 'polypeptide(L)'
;MRKLLEKYYNINYYCTYKLLFFIFMRMLNPFYWLSLSKWDNRYIKYLVSSSKKAEETGMDKGIYLPCSSRALITPFIIICWIFSLVCLACTKILRVQLVRIILENGIIFYSLLVVFMICGYYINEIFLFKNDKYEKYFAKFEKEKKYLLYYGIHVVSLIVQFATFYLLLMEIVV
;
A
#
# COMPACT_ATOMS: atom_id res chain seq x y z
N MET A 1 2.28 5.23 21.48
CA MET A 1 1.26 4.75 20.51
C MET A 1 1.38 5.41 19.13
N ARG A 2 1.07 6.71 18.96
CA ARG A 2 1.05 7.38 17.64
C ARG A 2 2.33 7.24 16.79
N LYS A 3 3.52 7.43 17.38
CA LYS A 3 4.81 7.30 16.67
C LYS A 3 5.11 5.88 16.18
N LEU A 4 4.66 4.86 16.93
CA LEU A 4 4.83 3.45 16.54
C LEU A 4 3.91 3.11 15.38
N LEU A 5 2.65 3.55 15.44
CA LEU A 5 1.69 3.38 14.35
C LEU A 5 2.17 4.08 13.07
N GLU A 6 2.67 5.31 13.19
CA GLU A 6 3.27 6.03 12.06
C GLU A 6 4.43 5.26 11.44
N LYS A 7 5.36 4.75 12.27
CA LYS A 7 6.48 3.94 11.78
C LYS A 7 5.99 2.67 11.07
N TYR A 8 5.04 1.95 11.66
CA TYR A 8 4.45 0.75 11.06
C TYR A 8 3.77 1.05 9.71
N TYR A 9 3.05 2.16 9.64
CA TYR A 9 2.38 2.60 8.42
C TYR A 9 3.39 2.91 7.30
N ASN A 10 4.46 3.62 7.64
CA ASN A 10 5.54 3.95 6.71
C ASN A 10 6.35 2.72 6.30
N ILE A 11 6.54 1.72 7.18
CA ILE A 11 7.19 0.43 6.83
C ILE A 11 6.36 -0.30 5.76
N ASN A 12 5.05 -0.43 5.96
CA ASN A 12 4.18 -1.12 5.01
C ASN A 12 4.14 -0.39 3.65
N TYR A 13 4.06 0.94 3.67
CA TYR A 13 4.11 1.76 2.47
C TYR A 13 5.45 1.60 1.74
N TYR A 14 6.58 1.65 2.46
CA TYR A 14 7.92 1.45 1.92
C TYR A 14 8.10 0.08 1.28
N CYS A 15 7.72 -0.99 1.98
CA CYS A 15 7.82 -2.36 1.48
C CYS A 15 7.01 -2.52 0.19
N THR A 16 5.77 -2.02 0.18
CA THR A 16 4.90 -2.08 -1.02
C THR A 16 5.51 -1.30 -2.18
N TYR A 17 6.00 -0.08 -1.92
CA TYR A 17 6.64 0.74 -2.93
C TYR A 17 7.84 0.03 -3.56
N LYS A 18 8.76 -0.50 -2.76
CA LYS A 18 9.94 -1.20 -3.26
C LYS A 18 9.60 -2.47 -4.03
N LEU A 19 8.59 -3.21 -3.57
CA LEU A 19 8.15 -4.45 -4.21
C LEU A 19 7.48 -4.14 -5.56
N LEU A 20 6.60 -3.13 -5.62
CA LEU A 20 6.01 -2.65 -6.87
C LEU A 20 7.08 -2.10 -7.82
N PHE A 21 8.03 -1.32 -7.32
CA PHE A 21 9.14 -0.81 -8.11
C PHE A 21 9.95 -1.95 -8.73
N PHE A 22 10.29 -2.96 -7.93
CA PHE A 22 11.01 -4.15 -8.42
C PHE A 22 10.22 -4.90 -9.50
N ILE A 23 8.92 -5.16 -9.26
CA ILE A 23 8.06 -5.86 -10.21
C ILE A 23 7.97 -5.06 -11.52
N PHE A 24 7.63 -3.77 -11.46
CA PHE A 24 7.40 -2.98 -12.66
C PHE A 24 8.68 -2.67 -13.43
N MET A 25 9.79 -2.37 -12.74
CA MET A 25 11.02 -1.95 -13.40
C MET A 25 11.93 -3.10 -13.82
N ARG A 26 11.83 -4.27 -13.18
CA ARG A 26 12.70 -5.43 -13.48
C ARG A 26 11.94 -6.62 -14.04
N MET A 27 10.89 -7.08 -13.36
CA MET A 27 10.18 -8.29 -13.82
C MET A 27 9.30 -8.04 -15.04
N LEU A 28 8.53 -6.97 -15.04
CA LEU A 28 7.55 -6.68 -16.10
C LEU A 28 8.10 -5.74 -17.18
N ASN A 29 9.28 -5.13 -16.98
CA ASN A 29 9.84 -4.15 -17.91
C ASN A 29 10.52 -4.82 -19.12
N PRO A 30 9.92 -4.78 -20.32
CA PRO A 30 10.49 -5.44 -21.50
C PRO A 30 11.88 -4.90 -21.86
N PHE A 31 12.17 -3.63 -21.56
CA PHE A 31 13.49 -3.03 -21.80
C PHE A 31 14.58 -3.60 -20.90
N TYR A 32 14.23 -4.03 -19.68
CA TYR A 32 15.15 -4.75 -18.81
C TYR A 32 15.55 -6.10 -19.44
N TRP A 33 14.58 -6.87 -19.94
CA TRP A 33 14.82 -8.13 -20.65
C TRP A 33 15.60 -7.94 -21.94
N LEU A 34 15.27 -6.90 -22.71
CA LEU A 34 16.02 -6.54 -23.92
C LEU A 34 17.48 -6.20 -23.61
N SER A 35 17.79 -5.68 -22.43
CA SER A 35 19.18 -5.44 -22.01
C SER A 35 19.97 -6.72 -21.72
N LEU A 36 19.29 -7.81 -21.33
CA LEU A 36 19.90 -9.13 -21.15
C LEU A 36 20.14 -9.83 -22.49
N SER A 37 19.26 -9.60 -23.46
CA SER A 37 19.43 -10.09 -24.82
C SER A 37 20.46 -9.21 -25.56
N LYS A 38 21.60 -9.77 -25.97
CA LYS A 38 22.67 -9.03 -26.69
C LYS A 38 22.28 -8.66 -28.13
N TRP A 39 21.25 -7.83 -28.31
CA TRP A 39 20.78 -7.39 -29.62
C TRP A 39 21.52 -6.13 -30.06
N ASP A 40 22.19 -6.20 -31.21
CA ASP A 40 22.96 -5.08 -31.76
C ASP A 40 22.08 -4.20 -32.67
N ASN A 41 21.24 -3.36 -32.05
CA ASN A 41 20.46 -2.34 -32.74
C ASN A 41 20.58 -1.01 -32.00
N ARG A 42 20.95 0.06 -32.74
CA ARG A 42 21.11 1.42 -32.21
C ARG A 42 19.85 1.95 -31.53
N TYR A 43 18.68 1.66 -32.08
CA TYR A 43 17.39 2.08 -31.53
C TYR A 43 17.08 1.36 -30.21
N ILE A 44 17.35 0.05 -30.14
CA ILE A 44 17.17 -0.74 -28.91
C ILE A 44 18.13 -0.26 -27.80
N LYS A 45 19.39 0.04 -28.14
CA LYS A 45 20.38 0.61 -27.19
C LYS A 45 19.91 1.93 -26.59
N TYR A 46 19.29 2.80 -27.39
CA TYR A 46 18.71 4.07 -26.93
C TYR A 46 17.51 3.88 -25.98
N LEU A 47 16.64 2.91 -26.27
CA LEU A 47 15.49 2.61 -25.41
C LEU A 47 15.94 2.01 -24.06
N VAL A 48 16.89 1.08 -24.10
CA VAL A 48 17.48 0.49 -22.88
C VAL A 48 18.15 1.55 -22.02
N SER A 49 18.95 2.46 -22.60
CA SER A 49 19.60 3.53 -21.83
C SER A 49 18.60 4.52 -21.24
N SER A 50 17.53 4.86 -21.97
CA SER A 50 16.45 5.72 -21.47
C SER A 50 15.71 5.07 -20.30
N SER A 51 15.46 3.76 -20.36
CA SER A 51 14.83 3.02 -19.26
C SER A 51 15.72 2.94 -18.01
N LYS A 52 17.03 2.72 -18.18
CA LYS A 52 18.00 2.75 -17.07
C LYS A 52 18.07 4.13 -16.40
N LYS A 53 18.08 5.20 -17.21
CA LYS A 53 18.05 6.57 -16.70
C LYS A 53 16.77 6.85 -15.91
N ALA A 54 15.63 6.28 -16.31
CA ALA A 54 14.38 6.38 -15.55
C ALA A 54 14.42 5.59 -14.22
N GLU A 55 15.04 4.40 -14.21
CA GLU A 55 15.27 3.62 -12.98
C GLU A 55 16.21 4.35 -12.01
N GLU A 56 17.35 4.86 -12.50
CA GLU A 56 18.32 5.66 -11.72
C GLU A 56 17.68 6.95 -11.21
N THR A 57 16.89 7.64 -12.04
CA THR A 57 16.18 8.86 -11.62
C THR A 57 15.11 8.56 -10.56
N GLY A 58 14.40 7.43 -10.68
CA GLY A 58 13.41 6.98 -9.68
C GLY A 58 14.00 6.38 -8.40
N MET A 59 15.30 6.04 -8.40
CA MET A 59 16.04 5.62 -7.21
C MET A 59 16.77 6.79 -6.53
N ASP A 60 17.43 7.66 -7.30
CA ASP A 60 18.35 8.69 -6.78
C ASP A 60 17.73 10.08 -6.66
N LYS A 61 16.70 10.43 -7.45
CA LYS A 61 16.06 11.77 -7.41
C LYS A 61 14.71 11.82 -6.70
N GLY A 62 14.29 10.71 -6.10
CA GLY A 62 13.02 10.60 -5.40
C GLY A 62 12.02 9.69 -6.09
N ILE A 63 10.84 9.62 -5.48
CA ILE A 63 9.85 8.58 -5.70
C ILE A 63 9.30 8.54 -7.14
N TYR A 64 9.26 7.34 -7.72
CA TYR A 64 8.57 7.08 -8.98
C TYR A 64 7.05 7.19 -8.77
N LEU A 65 6.47 8.30 -9.23
CA LEU A 65 5.07 8.71 -8.99
C LEU A 65 4.04 7.60 -9.25
N PRO A 66 4.13 6.80 -10.33
CA PRO A 66 3.19 5.70 -10.57
C PRO A 66 3.30 4.54 -9.56
N CYS A 67 4.50 4.28 -9.01
CA CYS A 67 4.67 3.29 -7.95
C CYS A 67 4.23 3.85 -6.59
N SER A 68 4.45 5.15 -6.35
CA SER A 68 3.97 5.86 -5.16
C SER A 68 2.46 5.75 -5.00
N SER A 69 1.73 6.13 -6.05
CA SER A 69 0.27 6.15 -6.03
C SER A 69 -0.30 4.74 -5.87
N ARG A 70 0.28 3.74 -6.53
CA ARG A 70 -0.12 2.34 -6.36
C ARG A 70 0.26 1.78 -4.99
N ALA A 71 1.36 2.21 -4.40
CA ALA A 71 1.77 1.79 -3.07
C ALA A 71 0.80 2.25 -1.97
N LEU A 72 -0.06 3.24 -2.24
CA LEU A 72 -1.14 3.65 -1.33
C LEU A 72 -2.22 2.58 -1.15
N ILE A 73 -2.23 1.53 -1.96
CA ILE A 73 -3.18 0.41 -1.80
C ILE A 73 -3.00 -0.29 -0.44
N THR A 74 -1.76 -0.48 0.02
CA THR A 74 -1.47 -1.14 1.30
C THR A 74 -1.96 -0.35 2.51
N PRO A 75 -1.64 0.94 2.66
CA PRO A 75 -2.22 1.75 3.72
C PRO A 75 -3.75 1.80 3.62
N PHE A 76 -4.33 1.86 2.42
CA PHE A 76 -5.77 1.74 2.25
C PHE A 76 -6.33 0.40 2.77
N ILE A 77 -5.70 -0.73 2.46
CA ILE A 77 -6.08 -2.06 2.98
C ILE A 77 -6.01 -2.09 4.52
N ILE A 78 -4.99 -1.49 5.12
CA ILE A 78 -4.86 -1.39 6.59
C ILE A 78 -6.06 -0.63 7.18
N ILE A 79 -6.47 0.48 6.56
CA ILE A 79 -7.63 1.26 7.02
C ILE A 79 -8.92 0.46 6.87
N CYS A 80 -9.13 -0.19 5.72
CA CYS A 80 -10.28 -1.05 5.48
C CYS A 80 -10.36 -2.16 6.53
N TRP A 81 -9.23 -2.80 6.82
CA TRP A 81 -9.14 -3.85 7.84
C TRP A 81 -9.54 -3.36 9.24
N ILE A 82 -8.97 -2.23 9.69
CA ILE A 82 -9.33 -1.64 10.99
C ILE A 82 -10.82 -1.28 11.02
N PHE A 83 -11.35 -0.71 9.95
CA PHE A 83 -12.74 -0.35 9.84
C PHE A 83 -13.67 -1.58 9.90
N SER A 84 -13.32 -2.67 9.21
CA SER A 84 -14.06 -3.93 9.28
C SER A 84 -14.12 -4.48 10.70
N LEU A 85 -13.01 -4.41 11.45
CA LEU A 85 -12.98 -4.82 12.86
C LEU A 85 -13.89 -3.95 13.75
N VAL A 86 -13.90 -2.64 13.52
CA VAL A 86 -14.79 -1.71 14.24
C VAL A 86 -16.25 -1.99 13.90
N CYS A 87 -16.58 -2.18 12.63
CA CYS A 87 -17.93 -2.54 12.19
C CYS A 87 -18.41 -3.82 12.87
N LEU A 88 -17.57 -4.85 12.98
CA LEU A 88 -17.94 -6.08 13.67
C LEU A 88 -18.19 -5.89 15.16
N ALA A 89 -17.29 -5.17 15.85
CA ALA A 89 -17.52 -4.81 17.24
C ALA A 89 -18.86 -4.07 17.40
N CYS A 90 -19.15 -3.14 16.48
CA CYS A 90 -20.43 -2.45 16.41
C CYS A 90 -21.60 -3.39 16.13
N THR A 91 -21.49 -4.39 15.25
CA THR A 91 -22.58 -5.35 14.98
C THR A 91 -22.90 -6.27 16.16
N LYS A 92 -21.90 -6.61 16.98
CA LYS A 92 -22.11 -7.37 18.22
C LYS A 92 -22.84 -6.54 19.29
N ILE A 93 -22.70 -5.22 19.25
CA ILE A 93 -23.26 -4.28 20.24
C ILE A 93 -24.62 -3.71 19.77
N LEU A 94 -24.71 -3.32 18.51
CA LEU A 94 -25.89 -2.78 17.84
C LEU A 94 -26.60 -3.94 17.14
N ARG A 95 -27.77 -4.33 17.65
CA ARG A 95 -28.63 -5.39 17.09
C ARG A 95 -28.63 -5.38 15.55
N VAL A 96 -28.55 -6.58 14.96
CA VAL A 96 -28.50 -6.90 13.50
C VAL A 96 -29.44 -6.04 12.63
N GLN A 97 -30.59 -5.62 13.15
CA GLN A 97 -31.58 -4.80 12.45
C GLN A 97 -31.02 -3.45 11.96
N LEU A 98 -30.19 -2.76 12.75
CA LEU A 98 -29.70 -1.42 12.40
C LEU A 98 -28.64 -1.46 11.29
N VAL A 99 -27.80 -2.50 11.30
CA VAL A 99 -26.81 -2.78 10.25
C VAL A 99 -27.52 -3.13 8.93
N ARG A 100 -28.59 -3.92 8.99
CA ARG A 100 -29.37 -4.32 7.82
C ARG A 100 -30.05 -3.12 7.15
N ILE A 101 -30.62 -2.19 7.94
CA ILE A 101 -31.22 -0.95 7.44
C ILE A 101 -30.20 -0.08 6.69
N ILE A 102 -28.97 0.00 7.20
CA ILE A 102 -27.88 0.77 6.56
C ILE A 102 -27.44 0.12 5.24
N LEU A 103 -27.38 -1.21 5.19
CA LEU A 103 -26.94 -1.95 4.00
C LEU A 103 -28.01 -1.98 2.89
N GLU A 104 -29.28 -2.14 3.26
CA GLU A 104 -30.42 -2.15 2.32
C GLU A 104 -30.71 -0.75 1.76
N ASN A 105 -30.39 0.31 2.50
CA ASN A 105 -30.54 1.68 2.03
C ASN A 105 -29.31 2.16 1.26
N GLY A 106 -29.33 1.97 -0.07
CA GLY A 106 -28.22 2.33 -0.95
C GLY A 106 -27.71 3.76 -0.79
N ILE A 107 -28.57 4.75 -0.52
CA ILE A 107 -28.15 6.16 -0.35
C ILE A 107 -27.27 6.32 0.90
N ILE A 108 -27.67 5.70 2.02
CA ILE A 108 -26.91 5.75 3.27
C ILE A 108 -25.60 4.99 3.11
N PHE A 109 -25.63 3.82 2.47
CA PHE A 109 -24.45 3.02 2.21
C PHE A 109 -23.41 3.75 1.35
N TYR A 110 -23.81 4.33 0.21
CA TYR A 110 -22.91 5.10 -0.64
C TYR A 110 -22.35 6.34 0.06
N SER A 111 -23.18 7.02 0.86
CA SER A 111 -22.73 8.18 1.64
C SER A 111 -21.67 7.78 2.68
N LEU A 112 -21.84 6.63 3.34
CA LEU A 112 -20.85 6.04 4.24
C LEU A 112 -19.54 5.69 3.53
N LEU A 113 -19.61 5.10 2.32
CA LEU A 113 -18.43 4.81 1.51
C LEU A 113 -17.66 6.07 1.14
N VAL A 114 -18.34 7.16 0.76
CA VAL A 114 -17.68 8.44 0.44
C VAL A 114 -16.97 9.01 1.66
N VAL A 115 -17.65 9.03 2.82
CA VAL A 115 -17.03 9.48 4.09
C VAL A 115 -15.82 8.61 4.42
N PHE A 116 -15.93 7.29 4.26
CA PHE A 116 -14.84 6.36 4.51
C PHE A 116 -13.63 6.64 3.61
N MET A 117 -13.84 6.87 2.31
CA MET A 117 -12.76 7.23 1.38
C MET A 117 -12.07 8.55 1.77
N ILE A 118 -12.83 9.56 2.16
CA ILE A 118 -12.30 10.85 2.63
C ILE A 118 -11.48 10.66 3.91
N CYS A 119 -11.99 9.91 4.89
CA CYS A 119 -11.26 9.58 6.10
C CYS A 119 -9.95 8.83 5.78
N GLY A 120 -10.01 7.88 4.84
CA GLY A 120 -8.83 7.15 4.38
C GLY A 120 -7.75 8.06 3.82
N TYR A 121 -8.15 9.03 2.99
CA TYR A 121 -7.26 10.06 2.46
C TYR A 121 -6.61 10.90 3.56
N TYR A 122 -7.38 11.40 4.53
CA TYR A 122 -6.84 12.20 5.64
C TYR A 122 -5.86 11.42 6.52
N ILE A 123 -6.11 10.14 6.77
CA ILE A 123 -5.19 9.28 7.53
C ILE A 123 -3.85 9.17 6.78
N ASN A 124 -3.89 8.91 5.47
CA ASN A 124 -2.68 8.86 4.64
C ASN A 124 -1.94 10.20 4.65
N GLU A 125 -2.65 11.32 4.57
CA GLU A 125 -2.07 12.65 4.67
C GLU A 125 -1.31 12.82 6.01
N ILE A 126 -1.92 12.45 7.13
CA ILE A 126 -1.32 12.66 8.46
C ILE A 126 -0.10 11.75 8.71
N PHE A 127 -0.16 10.50 8.27
CA PHE A 127 0.86 9.49 8.57
C PHE A 127 1.96 9.36 7.52
N LEU A 128 1.67 9.66 6.24
CA LEU A 128 2.61 9.52 5.13
C LEU A 128 3.06 10.88 4.59
N PHE A 129 2.13 11.77 4.22
CA PHE A 129 2.47 12.92 3.38
C PHE A 129 2.82 14.19 4.14
N LYS A 130 2.22 14.43 5.31
CA LYS A 130 2.42 15.65 6.09
C LYS A 130 3.89 15.89 6.37
N ASN A 131 4.41 17.04 5.94
CA ASN A 131 5.80 17.46 6.10
C ASN A 131 6.81 16.46 5.50
N ASP A 132 6.46 15.82 4.38
CA ASP A 132 7.31 14.88 3.64
C ASP A 132 7.81 13.72 4.51
N LYS A 133 6.94 13.25 5.42
CA LYS A 133 7.27 12.19 6.39
C LYS A 133 7.73 10.93 5.67
N TYR A 134 7.03 10.49 4.64
CA TYR A 134 7.37 9.26 3.93
C TYR A 134 8.80 9.32 3.36
N GLU A 135 9.24 10.46 2.83
CA GLU A 135 10.60 10.64 2.30
C GLU A 135 11.65 10.50 3.40
N LYS A 136 11.40 11.13 4.55
CA LYS A 136 12.26 11.03 5.73
C LYS A 136 12.36 9.59 6.23
N TYR A 137 11.25 8.85 6.23
CA TYR A 137 11.25 7.43 6.60
C TYR A 137 11.97 6.58 5.57
N PHE A 138 11.79 6.83 4.27
CA PHE A 138 12.46 6.09 3.20
C PHE A 138 13.98 6.26 3.29
N ALA A 139 14.45 7.51 3.40
CA ALA A 139 15.87 7.81 3.58
C ALA A 139 16.43 7.13 4.85
N LYS A 140 15.66 7.13 5.95
CA LYS A 140 16.03 6.44 7.18
C LYS A 140 16.12 4.92 6.99
N PHE A 141 15.16 4.30 6.32
CA PHE A 141 15.12 2.86 6.08
C PHE A 141 16.27 2.41 5.17
N GLU A 142 16.59 3.17 4.14
CA GLU A 142 17.76 2.93 3.29
C GLU A 142 19.08 3.05 4.08
N LYS A 143 19.16 4.01 5.01
CA LYS A 143 20.34 4.16 5.87
C LYS A 143 20.48 3.02 6.87
N GLU A 144 19.36 2.56 7.46
CA GLU A 144 19.36 1.48 8.45
C GLU A 144 19.60 0.10 7.83
N LYS A 145 19.26 -0.10 6.54
CA LYS A 145 19.41 -1.37 5.80
C LYS A 145 18.78 -2.59 6.48
N LYS A 146 17.81 -2.39 7.36
CA LYS A 146 17.08 -3.46 8.10
C LYS A 146 15.96 -4.07 7.25
N TYR A 147 16.22 -4.35 5.98
CA TYR A 147 15.20 -4.76 5.02
C TYR A 147 14.48 -6.05 5.46
N LEU A 148 15.22 -7.04 5.96
CA LEU A 148 14.64 -8.30 6.46
C LEU A 148 13.60 -8.05 7.57
N LEU A 149 13.88 -7.13 8.50
CA LEU A 149 12.96 -6.76 9.56
C LEU A 149 11.71 -6.06 9.00
N TYR A 150 11.89 -5.10 8.08
CA TYR A 150 10.78 -4.35 7.50
C TYR A 150 9.85 -5.26 6.69
N TYR A 151 10.42 -6.13 5.84
CA TYR A 151 9.65 -7.11 5.10
C TYR A 151 9.02 -8.17 6.00
N GLY A 152 9.70 -8.58 7.09
CA GLY A 152 9.11 -9.46 8.10
C GLY A 152 7.85 -8.85 8.73
N ILE A 153 7.92 -7.58 9.14
CA ILE A 153 6.75 -6.84 9.66
C ILE A 153 5.63 -6.76 8.62
N HIS A 154 5.98 -6.46 7.37
CA HIS A 154 5.01 -6.34 6.28
C HIS A 154 4.30 -7.68 5.99
N VAL A 155 5.03 -8.79 5.94
CA VAL A 155 4.45 -10.12 5.71
C VAL A 155 3.58 -10.56 6.89
N VAL A 156 4.05 -10.40 8.13
CA VAL A 156 3.25 -10.70 9.32
C VAL A 156 1.97 -9.87 9.33
N SER A 157 2.05 -8.59 8.97
CA SER A 157 0.89 -7.71 8.84
C SER A 157 -0.14 -8.26 7.84
N LEU A 158 0.31 -8.68 6.66
CA LEU A 158 -0.57 -9.26 5.65
C LEU A 158 -1.20 -10.56 6.15
N ILE A 159 -0.43 -11.47 6.76
CA ILE A 159 -0.96 -12.72 7.30
C ILE A 159 -2.04 -12.46 8.35
N VAL A 160 -1.81 -11.53 9.28
CA VAL A 160 -2.79 -11.16 10.31
C VAL A 160 -4.05 -10.59 9.67
N GLN A 161 -3.93 -9.69 8.69
CA GLN A 161 -5.07 -9.12 7.98
C GLN A 161 -5.86 -10.20 7.23
N PHE A 162 -5.18 -11.09 6.50
CA PHE A 162 -5.83 -12.20 5.79
C PHE A 162 -6.52 -13.18 6.75
N ALA A 163 -5.86 -13.60 7.82
CA ALA A 163 -6.42 -14.53 8.79
C ALA A 163 -7.65 -13.93 9.48
N THR A 164 -7.58 -12.66 9.86
CA THR A 164 -8.72 -11.96 10.46
C THR A 164 -9.85 -11.81 9.46
N PHE A 165 -9.62 -11.29 8.24
CA PHE A 165 -10.66 -11.22 7.19
C PHE A 165 -11.32 -12.57 6.92
N TYR A 166 -10.55 -13.65 6.89
CA TYR A 166 -11.08 -14.99 6.73
C TYR A 166 -12.01 -15.38 7.88
N LEU A 167 -11.62 -15.13 9.13
CA LEU A 167 -12.48 -15.34 10.29
C LEU A 167 -13.75 -14.48 10.22
N LEU A 168 -13.66 -13.22 9.77
CA LEU A 168 -14.82 -12.35 9.59
C LEU A 168 -15.80 -12.93 8.58
N LEU A 169 -15.29 -13.45 7.46
CA LEU A 169 -16.11 -14.04 6.42
C LEU A 169 -16.84 -15.28 6.93
N MET A 170 -16.17 -16.12 7.73
CA MET A 170 -16.80 -17.28 8.36
C MET A 170 -17.90 -16.90 9.36
N GLU A 171 -17.73 -15.83 10.13
CA GLU A 171 -18.75 -15.37 11.10
C GLU A 171 -19.99 -14.76 10.44
N ILE A 172 -19.89 -14.28 9.20
CA ILE A 172 -21.02 -13.73 8.43
C ILE A 172 -21.77 -14.82 7.66
N VAL A 173 -21.09 -15.89 7.23
CA VAL A 173 -21.66 -16.96 6.39
C VAL A 173 -22.37 -18.05 7.22
N VAL A 174 -22.08 -18.14 8.53
CA VAL A 174 -22.72 -19.07 9.48
C VAL A 174 -23.87 -18.36 10.20
#